data_AF-A0A7R9UHI7-F1
#
_entry.id   AF-A0A7R9UHI7-F1
#
_cell.length_a   1.000
_cell.length_b   1.000
_cell.length_c   1.000
_cell.angle_alpha   90.00
_cell.angle_beta   90.00
_cell.angle_gamma   90.00
#
_symmetry.space_group_name_H-M   'P 1'
#
loop_
_entity.id
_entity.type
_entity.pdbx_description
1 polymer ?
#
loop_
_entity_poly.entity_id
_entity_poly.type
_entity_poly.pdbx_seq_one_letter_code
_entity_poly.pdbx_strand_id
1 'polypeptide(L)'
;KIIMRLSAEELAQVYGSTLGARPSADTPATSSPEPLGPLILEAAFWQLEREAPVLRRNAGFLKAPADGGSDDTLALAARWEALCGAADEVPLPGGCTDAAALRIFERDAERTFMTDEHRASMIGALKQFWPENRDYHQGLGYVYSFLRLTQPTDVALRLVLRLNRSERHLRGYWYAAPPAYVRDAMVYSRLVGEHFPEVAQLLAQAGVAAEAYVSKWFVGLCLHVLPFRALFAFYAQLLEEGAPFLFKFALSLVRHTSSALLACKPTDASSIFAILRLDPALYPDDHAVHDAILETASDWQVSDVQIAQLRAEEEAKLDLKMARVREAERKLAEQDGSDDEIEFSDDEEDEDPEERLRRLAANN
;
A
#
# COMPACT_ATOMS: atom_id res chain seq x y z
N LYS A 1 -3.27 12.67 -29.39
CA LYS A 1 -4.25 13.55 -30.09
C LYS A 1 -5.45 12.68 -30.44
N ILE A 2 -6.47 12.52 -29.61
CA ILE A 2 -7.53 13.48 -29.29
C ILE A 2 -7.97 13.20 -27.85
N ILE A 3 -7.77 14.15 -26.94
CA ILE A 3 -8.43 14.16 -25.62
C ILE A 3 -9.65 15.05 -25.83
N MET A 4 -10.85 14.47 -25.78
CA MET A 4 -12.08 15.27 -25.76
C MET A 4 -12.08 16.08 -24.46
N ARG A 5 -12.00 17.41 -24.58
CA ARG A 5 -12.25 18.34 -23.48
C ARG A 5 -13.76 18.36 -23.23
N LEU A 6 -14.19 17.86 -22.09
CA LEU A 6 -15.51 18.18 -21.56
C LEU A 6 -15.49 19.63 -21.06
N SER A 7 -16.58 20.34 -21.31
CA SER A 7 -16.77 21.75 -20.96
C SER A 7 -17.08 21.91 -19.45
N ALA A 8 -16.84 23.10 -18.91
CA ALA A 8 -17.14 23.42 -17.51
C ALA A 8 -18.64 23.25 -17.15
N GLU A 9 -19.53 23.34 -18.14
CA GLU A 9 -20.98 23.10 -17.98
C GLU A 9 -21.30 21.60 -17.82
N GLU A 10 -20.56 20.71 -18.47
CA GLU A 10 -20.72 19.26 -18.32
C GLU A 10 -20.22 18.77 -16.95
N LEU A 11 -19.16 19.40 -16.40
CA LEU A 11 -18.72 19.17 -15.03
C LEU A 11 -19.76 19.67 -14.01
N ALA A 12 -20.43 20.79 -14.27
CA ALA A 12 -21.51 21.28 -13.43
C ALA A 12 -22.76 20.37 -13.48
N GLN A 13 -23.00 19.65 -14.57
CA GLN A 13 -24.14 18.74 -14.68
C GLN A 13 -23.91 17.41 -13.95
N VAL A 14 -22.65 16.96 -13.83
CA VAL A 14 -22.27 15.77 -13.06
C VAL A 14 -22.21 16.03 -11.55
N TYR A 15 -21.85 17.26 -11.13
CA TYR A 15 -21.64 17.61 -9.72
C TYR A 15 -22.64 18.63 -9.13
N GLY A 16 -23.60 19.13 -9.90
CA GLY A 16 -24.37 20.35 -9.57
C GLY A 16 -25.84 20.17 -9.16
N SER A 17 -26.24 19.07 -8.52
CA SER A 17 -27.59 18.93 -7.99
C SER A 17 -27.66 18.88 -6.46
N THR A 18 -27.07 19.85 -5.78
CA THR A 18 -27.35 20.18 -4.37
C THR A 18 -27.11 21.66 -4.15
N LEU A 19 -28.06 22.52 -4.55
CA LEU A 19 -28.21 23.88 -4.01
C LEU A 19 -29.52 24.50 -4.52
N GLY A 20 -30.56 24.49 -3.69
CA GLY A 20 -31.72 25.37 -3.90
C GLY A 20 -33.07 24.92 -3.37
N ALA A 21 -33.25 24.86 -2.05
CA ALA A 21 -34.55 25.14 -1.41
C ALA A 21 -34.35 25.54 0.06
N ARG A 22 -34.83 26.73 0.45
CA ARG A 22 -34.96 27.12 1.86
C ARG A 22 -36.05 26.26 2.52
N PRO A 23 -35.85 25.65 3.70
CA PRO A 23 -36.91 24.91 4.35
C PRO A 23 -37.84 25.85 5.14
N SER A 24 -39.15 25.68 4.95
CA SER A 24 -40.17 26.07 5.91
C SER A 24 -40.09 25.15 7.14
N ALA A 25 -40.36 25.70 8.31
CA ALA A 25 -40.32 24.99 9.59
C ALA A 25 -41.30 23.81 9.67
N ASP A 26 -40.91 22.82 10.48
CA ASP A 26 -41.66 21.67 11.01
C ASP A 26 -41.69 20.35 10.21
N THR A 27 -40.62 19.53 10.34
CA THR A 27 -40.70 18.05 10.37
C THR A 27 -39.39 17.47 10.99
N PRO A 28 -39.40 16.33 11.74
CA PRO A 28 -38.23 15.84 12.46
C PRO A 28 -37.21 15.18 11.53
N ALA A 29 -35.93 15.44 11.79
CA ALA A 29 -34.80 15.02 10.98
C ALA A 29 -34.53 13.51 11.07
N THR A 30 -34.78 12.81 9.97
CA THR A 30 -34.01 11.65 9.53
C THR A 30 -33.19 12.08 8.32
N SER A 31 -32.06 12.75 8.55
CA SER A 31 -31.15 13.16 7.47
C SER A 31 -30.06 12.09 7.31
N SER A 32 -30.18 11.27 6.27
CA SER A 32 -29.00 10.68 5.65
C SER A 32 -28.05 11.82 5.28
N PRO A 33 -26.75 11.80 5.64
CA PRO A 33 -25.85 12.89 5.30
C PRO A 33 -25.73 12.99 3.78
N GLU A 34 -25.82 14.21 3.23
CA GLU A 34 -25.50 14.45 1.81
C GLU A 34 -24.09 13.93 1.50
N PRO A 35 -23.84 13.40 0.28
CA PRO A 35 -22.52 12.92 -0.09
C PRO A 35 -21.52 14.09 -0.07
N LEU A 36 -20.59 14.06 0.90
CA LEU A 36 -19.45 14.97 0.96
C LEU A 36 -18.65 14.82 -0.35
N GLY A 37 -18.56 15.92 -1.11
CA GLY A 37 -17.84 16.00 -2.38
C GLY A 37 -16.32 15.83 -2.24
N PRO A 38 -15.57 16.07 -3.33
CA PRO A 38 -14.10 16.06 -3.29
C PRO A 38 -13.54 17.06 -2.29
N LEU A 39 -12.60 16.64 -1.45
CA LEU A 39 -12.05 17.50 -0.38
C LEU A 39 -11.34 18.75 -0.94
N ILE A 40 -10.69 18.65 -2.10
CA ILE A 40 -9.97 19.81 -2.65
C ILE A 40 -10.90 20.93 -3.14
N LEU A 41 -12.20 20.68 -3.27
CA LEU A 41 -13.19 21.70 -3.61
C LEU A 41 -13.63 22.51 -2.38
N GLU A 42 -13.33 22.03 -1.19
CA GLU A 42 -13.64 22.72 0.06
C GLU A 42 -12.58 23.81 0.32
N ALA A 43 -12.99 25.08 0.30
CA ALA A 43 -12.05 26.19 0.51
C ALA A 43 -11.35 26.11 1.87
N ALA A 44 -12.04 25.62 2.90
CA ALA A 44 -11.49 25.45 4.24
C ALA A 44 -10.44 24.33 4.33
N PHE A 45 -10.54 23.29 3.49
CA PHE A 45 -9.61 22.16 3.47
C PHE A 45 -8.16 22.65 3.28
N TRP A 46 -7.93 23.56 2.34
CA TRP A 46 -6.59 24.09 2.05
C TRP A 46 -5.99 24.93 3.17
N GLN A 47 -6.81 25.48 4.07
CA GLN A 47 -6.34 26.20 5.24
C GLN A 47 -6.08 25.25 6.41
N LEU A 48 -7.02 24.33 6.65
CA LEU A 48 -7.02 23.42 7.79
C LEU A 48 -6.04 22.25 7.63
N GLU A 49 -5.89 21.73 6.42
CA GLU A 49 -5.12 20.52 6.10
C GLU A 49 -3.82 20.83 5.34
N ARG A 50 -3.38 22.09 5.33
CA ARG A 50 -2.18 22.54 4.57
C ARG A 50 -0.91 21.72 4.87
N GLU A 51 -0.76 21.26 6.11
CA GLU A 51 0.38 20.49 6.62
C GLU A 51 0.05 19.00 6.76
N ALA A 52 -1.13 18.58 6.29
CA ALA A 52 -1.58 17.21 6.41
C ALA A 52 -0.65 16.24 5.65
N PRO A 53 -0.24 15.13 6.28
CA PRO A 53 0.60 14.12 5.63
C PRO A 53 0.02 13.57 4.32
N VAL A 54 -1.31 13.56 4.15
CA VAL A 54 -1.95 13.17 2.88
C VAL A 54 -1.51 14.04 1.71
N LEU A 55 -1.17 15.32 1.94
CA LEU A 55 -0.70 16.26 0.91
C LEU A 55 0.83 16.31 0.75
N ARG A 56 1.58 15.48 1.47
CA ARG A 56 3.06 15.56 1.54
C ARG A 56 3.74 15.50 0.17
N ARG A 57 3.17 14.78 -0.79
CA ARG A 57 3.70 14.61 -2.16
C ARG A 57 2.94 15.44 -3.20
N ASN A 58 2.16 16.45 -2.77
CA ASN A 58 1.37 17.27 -3.68
C ASN A 58 2.24 18.17 -4.58
N ALA A 59 3.29 18.77 -4.03
CA ALA A 59 4.23 19.63 -4.77
C ALA A 59 3.53 20.74 -5.62
N GLY A 60 2.38 21.25 -5.15
CA GLY A 60 1.59 22.27 -5.87
C GLY A 60 0.82 21.75 -7.09
N PHE A 61 0.70 20.43 -7.27
CA PHE A 61 -0.04 19.82 -8.36
C PHE A 61 -1.55 20.03 -8.22
N LEU A 62 -2.12 19.62 -7.08
CA LEU A 62 -3.48 20.00 -6.67
C LEU A 62 -3.44 21.39 -6.02
N LYS A 63 -4.47 22.19 -6.29
CA LYS A 63 -4.56 23.58 -5.86
C LYS A 63 -5.95 23.90 -5.32
N ALA A 64 -6.04 24.97 -4.55
CA ALA A 64 -7.31 25.47 -4.07
C ALA A 64 -8.20 25.93 -5.23
N PRO A 65 -9.54 25.87 -5.10
CA PRO A 65 -10.44 26.30 -6.16
C PRO A 65 -10.21 27.75 -6.60
N ALA A 66 -9.80 28.61 -5.66
CA ALA A 66 -9.49 30.01 -5.93
C ALA A 66 -8.24 30.21 -6.80
N ASP A 67 -7.28 29.27 -6.76
CA ASP A 67 -6.03 29.33 -7.53
C ASP A 67 -6.18 28.72 -8.94
N GLY A 68 -7.28 27.98 -9.17
CA GLY A 68 -7.56 27.28 -10.41
C GLY A 68 -6.55 26.18 -10.78
N GLY A 69 -6.77 25.54 -11.93
CA GLY A 69 -5.79 24.62 -12.52
C GLY A 69 -5.82 23.18 -11.99
N SER A 70 -6.82 22.81 -11.19
CA SER A 70 -7.09 21.41 -10.84
C SER A 70 -8.22 20.78 -11.67
N ASP A 71 -8.83 21.52 -12.59
CA ASP A 71 -9.99 21.07 -13.38
C ASP A 71 -9.66 19.86 -14.27
N ASP A 72 -8.54 19.91 -14.99
CA ASP A 72 -8.08 18.78 -15.82
C ASP A 72 -7.78 17.53 -14.96
N THR A 73 -7.25 17.74 -13.76
CA THR A 73 -6.94 16.67 -12.80
C THR A 73 -8.21 16.05 -12.21
N LEU A 74 -9.20 16.87 -11.86
CA LEU A 74 -10.52 16.42 -11.42
C LEU A 74 -11.25 15.67 -12.54
N ALA A 75 -11.17 16.15 -13.78
CA ALA A 75 -11.75 15.47 -14.93
C ALA A 75 -11.07 14.11 -15.20
N LEU A 76 -9.75 14.02 -15.03
CA LEU A 76 -9.03 12.75 -15.09
C LEU A 76 -9.51 11.80 -13.99
N ALA A 77 -9.57 12.29 -12.74
CA ALA A 77 -9.96 11.51 -11.59
C ALA A 77 -11.41 11.03 -11.69
N ALA A 78 -12.33 11.85 -12.22
CA ALA A 78 -13.73 11.48 -12.42
C ALA A 78 -13.92 10.22 -13.30
N ARG A 79 -12.93 9.89 -14.14
CA ARG A 79 -12.97 8.69 -14.99
C ARG A 79 -12.56 7.41 -14.25
N TRP A 80 -11.95 7.51 -13.07
CA TRP A 80 -11.39 6.37 -12.34
C TRP A 80 -12.40 5.28 -12.03
N GLU A 81 -13.63 5.66 -11.64
CA GLU A 81 -14.70 4.71 -11.38
C GLU A 81 -15.05 3.87 -12.62
N ALA A 82 -15.12 4.52 -13.78
CA ALA A 82 -15.40 3.85 -15.05
C ALA A 82 -14.24 2.94 -15.48
N LEU A 83 -12.98 3.38 -15.28
CA LEU A 83 -11.79 2.61 -15.68
C LEU A 83 -11.71 1.24 -14.98
N CYS A 84 -12.01 1.18 -13.68
CA CYS A 84 -11.95 -0.08 -12.93
C CYS A 84 -13.31 -0.80 -12.82
N GLY A 85 -14.39 -0.19 -13.33
CA GLY A 85 -15.74 -0.72 -13.28
C GLY A 85 -16.31 -0.78 -11.85
N ALA A 86 -16.16 0.30 -11.09
CA ALA A 86 -16.63 0.40 -9.70
C ALA A 86 -18.07 0.92 -9.54
N ALA A 87 -18.73 1.35 -10.63
CA ALA A 87 -20.06 1.97 -10.57
C ALA A 87 -21.14 1.07 -9.94
N ASP A 88 -21.02 -0.25 -10.11
CA ASP A 88 -21.97 -1.22 -9.57
C ASP A 88 -21.69 -1.63 -8.11
N GLU A 89 -20.56 -1.19 -7.53
CA GLU A 89 -20.25 -1.49 -6.13
C GLU A 89 -21.21 -0.73 -5.22
N VAL A 90 -21.62 -1.36 -4.11
CA VAL A 90 -22.49 -0.73 -3.12
C VAL A 90 -21.69 -0.54 -1.84
N PRO A 91 -21.51 0.71 -1.37
CA PRO A 91 -20.91 0.98 -0.06
C PRO A 91 -21.65 0.21 1.04
N LEU A 92 -20.88 -0.38 1.94
CA LEU A 92 -21.42 -1.19 3.02
C LEU A 92 -22.04 -0.30 4.12
N PRO A 93 -23.06 -0.78 4.84
CA PRO A 93 -23.72 0.00 5.91
C PRO A 93 -22.80 0.33 7.09
N GLY A 94 -21.62 -0.31 7.12
CA GLY A 94 -20.61 -0.18 8.15
C GLY A 94 -20.91 -0.90 9.45
N GLY A 95 -19.85 -1.01 10.24
CA GLY A 95 -19.90 -1.67 11.53
C GLY A 95 -18.53 -2.25 11.88
N CYS A 96 -17.89 -1.66 12.89
CA CYS A 96 -16.72 -2.23 13.54
C CYS A 96 -16.86 -2.02 15.05
N THR A 97 -16.97 -3.11 15.79
CA THR A 97 -16.99 -3.13 17.26
C THR A 97 -15.66 -3.62 17.85
N ASP A 98 -14.73 -4.05 17.00
CA ASP A 98 -13.41 -4.52 17.42
C ASP A 98 -12.57 -3.35 17.95
N ALA A 99 -12.26 -3.37 19.25
CA ALA A 99 -11.53 -2.29 19.89
C ALA A 99 -10.08 -2.15 19.41
N ALA A 100 -9.44 -3.23 18.94
CA ALA A 100 -8.08 -3.17 18.41
C ALA A 100 -8.07 -2.51 17.03
N ALA A 101 -9.00 -2.89 16.15
CA ALA A 101 -9.17 -2.27 14.84
C ALA A 101 -9.49 -0.77 14.96
N LEU A 102 -10.40 -0.38 15.87
CA LEU A 102 -10.75 1.02 16.10
C LEU A 102 -9.55 1.87 16.51
N ARG A 103 -8.70 1.38 17.44
CA ARG A 103 -7.46 2.07 17.83
C ARG A 103 -6.50 2.24 16.66
N ILE A 104 -6.44 1.25 15.76
CA ILE A 104 -5.61 1.33 14.55
C ILE A 104 -6.18 2.41 13.61
N PHE A 105 -7.49 2.47 13.42
CA PHE A 105 -8.13 3.48 12.57
C PHE A 105 -7.89 4.90 13.10
N GLU A 106 -7.98 5.10 14.41
CA GLU A 106 -7.72 6.38 15.07
C GLU A 106 -6.29 6.86 14.81
N ARG A 107 -5.30 6.01 15.12
CA ARG A 107 -3.88 6.31 14.87
C ARG A 107 -3.60 6.58 13.39
N ASP A 108 -4.29 5.85 12.51
CA ASP A 108 -4.15 6.01 11.06
C ASP A 108 -4.75 7.33 10.56
N ALA A 109 -5.85 7.77 11.15
CA ALA A 109 -6.44 9.06 10.87
C ALA A 109 -5.55 10.22 11.36
N GLU A 110 -5.00 10.12 12.57
CA GLU A 110 -4.10 11.12 13.17
C GLU A 110 -2.85 11.39 12.32
N ARG A 111 -2.29 10.36 11.71
CA ARG A 111 -1.12 10.46 10.82
C ARG A 111 -1.46 10.80 9.37
N THR A 112 -2.74 10.98 9.03
CA THR A 112 -3.20 11.30 7.67
C THR A 112 -3.75 12.71 7.57
N PHE A 113 -4.60 13.11 8.52
CA PHE A 113 -5.27 14.41 8.58
C PHE A 113 -4.96 15.17 9.88
N MET A 114 -5.06 16.49 9.83
CA MET A 114 -4.81 17.41 10.94
C MET A 114 -6.05 17.65 11.80
N THR A 115 -7.23 17.74 11.18
CA THR A 115 -8.48 18.07 11.90
C THR A 115 -9.26 16.84 12.35
N ASP A 116 -9.97 16.97 13.47
CA ASP A 116 -10.81 15.90 14.01
C ASP A 116 -11.99 15.56 13.10
N GLU A 117 -12.47 16.54 12.31
CA GLU A 117 -13.54 16.32 11.33
C GLU A 117 -13.11 15.36 10.22
N HIS A 118 -11.99 15.64 9.53
CA HIS A 118 -11.49 14.75 8.48
C HIS A 118 -11.04 13.40 9.03
N ARG A 119 -10.49 13.37 10.26
CA ARG A 119 -10.18 12.11 10.97
C ARG A 119 -11.43 11.28 11.22
N ALA A 120 -12.49 11.88 11.74
CA ALA A 120 -13.76 11.20 11.98
C ALA A 120 -14.38 10.69 10.68
N SER A 121 -14.29 11.46 9.59
CA SER A 121 -14.74 11.06 8.25
C SER A 121 -13.97 9.82 7.75
N MET A 122 -12.64 9.81 7.86
CA MET A 122 -11.80 8.67 7.52
C MET A 122 -12.14 7.43 8.37
N ILE A 123 -12.27 7.58 9.69
CA ILE A 123 -12.64 6.48 10.59
C ILE A 123 -14.02 5.93 10.24
N GLY A 124 -14.99 6.80 9.92
CA GLY A 124 -16.33 6.41 9.48
C GLY A 124 -16.30 5.56 8.22
N ALA A 125 -15.45 5.92 7.24
CA ALA A 125 -15.26 5.14 6.03
C ALA A 125 -14.56 3.79 6.28
N LEU A 126 -13.55 3.74 7.15
CA LEU A 126 -12.90 2.49 7.54
C LEU A 126 -13.85 1.54 8.28
N LYS A 127 -14.74 2.08 9.12
CA LYS A 127 -15.85 1.32 9.72
C LYS A 127 -16.84 0.80 8.67
N GLN A 128 -17.05 1.55 7.58
CA GLN A 128 -17.85 1.09 6.45
C GLN A 128 -17.19 -0.09 5.73
N PHE A 129 -15.87 -0.03 5.52
CA PHE A 129 -15.15 -1.11 4.85
C PHE A 129 -14.94 -2.36 5.71
N TRP A 130 -14.81 -2.23 7.03
CA TRP A 130 -14.49 -3.33 7.95
C TRP A 130 -15.26 -4.65 7.74
N PRO A 131 -16.60 -4.66 7.52
CA PRO A 131 -17.34 -5.90 7.31
C PRO A 131 -16.86 -6.73 6.12
N GLU A 132 -16.18 -6.13 5.14
CA GLU A 132 -15.63 -6.80 3.96
C GLU A 132 -14.52 -7.80 4.32
N ASN A 133 -13.48 -7.31 5.01
CA ASN A 133 -12.28 -8.11 5.30
C ASN A 133 -12.29 -8.71 6.71
N ARG A 134 -12.95 -8.04 7.67
CA ARG A 134 -12.77 -8.26 9.13
C ARG A 134 -11.30 -8.28 9.56
N ASP A 135 -10.49 -7.54 8.81
CA ASP A 135 -9.06 -7.40 8.98
C ASP A 135 -8.65 -6.08 8.32
N TYR A 136 -7.45 -5.58 8.63
CA TYR A 136 -7.02 -4.26 8.19
C TYR A 136 -5.52 -4.18 7.93
N HIS A 137 -5.18 -3.59 6.78
CA HIS A 137 -3.85 -3.07 6.51
C HIS A 137 -3.89 -1.55 6.33
N GLN A 138 -2.92 -0.86 6.92
CA GLN A 138 -2.80 0.60 6.87
C GLN A 138 -2.83 1.24 5.47
N GLY A 139 -2.38 0.49 4.46
CA GLY A 139 -2.42 0.95 3.06
C GLY A 139 -3.84 1.33 2.62
N LEU A 140 -4.86 0.66 3.14
CA LEU A 140 -6.26 0.93 2.84
C LEU A 140 -6.66 2.35 3.21
N GLY A 141 -6.38 2.76 4.45
CA GLY A 141 -6.75 4.09 4.94
C GLY A 141 -6.08 5.21 4.16
N TYR A 142 -4.81 5.02 3.81
CA TYR A 142 -4.07 5.95 2.97
C TYR A 142 -4.62 6.05 1.54
N VAL A 143 -4.89 4.92 0.89
CA VAL A 143 -5.45 4.89 -0.46
C VAL A 143 -6.84 5.53 -0.49
N TYR A 144 -7.71 5.21 0.47
CA TYR A 144 -9.02 5.84 0.60
C TYR A 144 -8.90 7.37 0.75
N SER A 145 -8.02 7.83 1.64
CA SER A 145 -7.84 9.26 1.93
C SER A 145 -7.29 10.02 0.73
N PHE A 146 -6.40 9.41 -0.04
CA PHE A 146 -5.92 9.98 -1.31
C PHE A 146 -7.06 10.11 -2.34
N LEU A 147 -7.86 9.06 -2.53
CA LEU A 147 -9.00 9.10 -3.44
C LEU A 147 -9.98 10.22 -3.04
N ARG A 148 -10.22 10.41 -1.74
CA ARG A 148 -11.09 11.49 -1.21
C ARG A 148 -10.64 12.90 -1.55
N LEU A 149 -9.36 13.12 -1.88
CA LEU A 149 -8.94 14.43 -2.37
C LEU A 149 -9.74 14.85 -3.61
N THR A 150 -10.01 13.91 -4.52
CA THR A 150 -10.64 14.21 -5.83
C THR A 150 -11.99 13.54 -6.07
N GLN A 151 -12.34 12.53 -5.28
CA GLN A 151 -13.57 11.75 -5.43
C GLN A 151 -14.57 12.11 -4.34
N PRO A 152 -15.87 12.18 -4.62
CA PRO A 152 -16.91 12.12 -3.58
C PRO A 152 -16.76 10.90 -2.65
N THR A 153 -17.34 10.98 -1.46
CA THR A 153 -17.22 9.93 -0.42
C THR A 153 -17.68 8.56 -0.89
N ASP A 154 -18.85 8.50 -1.54
CA ASP A 154 -19.44 7.25 -2.06
C ASP A 154 -18.59 6.65 -3.18
N VAL A 155 -18.10 7.48 -4.12
CA VAL A 155 -17.23 7.04 -5.21
C VAL A 155 -15.91 6.49 -4.67
N ALA A 156 -15.30 7.17 -3.69
CA ALA A 156 -14.06 6.69 -3.07
C ALA A 156 -14.24 5.33 -2.39
N LEU A 157 -15.38 5.12 -1.70
CA LEU A 157 -15.71 3.83 -1.10
C LEU A 157 -15.90 2.73 -2.15
N ARG A 158 -16.63 3.02 -3.24
CA ARG A 158 -16.82 2.09 -4.36
C ARG A 158 -15.50 1.71 -5.03
N LEU A 159 -14.63 2.68 -5.29
CA LEU A 159 -13.29 2.44 -5.85
C LEU A 159 -12.47 1.49 -4.98
N VAL A 160 -12.42 1.73 -3.67
CA VAL A 160 -11.68 0.89 -2.73
C VAL A 160 -12.27 -0.52 -2.64
N LEU A 161 -13.60 -0.65 -2.57
CA LEU A 161 -14.29 -1.94 -2.59
C LEU A 161 -13.98 -2.71 -3.89
N ARG A 162 -14.05 -2.03 -5.03
CA ARG A 162 -13.75 -2.63 -6.34
C ARG A 162 -12.33 -3.15 -6.41
N LEU A 163 -11.36 -2.35 -5.97
CA LEU A 163 -9.95 -2.73 -5.92
C LEU A 163 -9.71 -3.95 -5.03
N ASN A 164 -10.40 -4.03 -3.88
CA ASN A 164 -10.27 -5.15 -2.93
C ASN A 164 -10.98 -6.44 -3.40
N ARG A 165 -12.05 -6.34 -4.18
CA ARG A 165 -12.83 -7.51 -4.66
C ARG A 165 -12.32 -8.08 -5.98
N SER A 166 -11.74 -7.23 -6.82
CA SER A 166 -11.39 -7.59 -8.19
C SER A 166 -10.11 -8.43 -8.26
N GLU A 167 -10.20 -9.64 -8.81
CA GLU A 167 -9.04 -10.49 -9.15
C GLU A 167 -8.07 -9.81 -10.11
N ARG A 168 -8.61 -8.94 -10.97
CA ARG A 168 -7.82 -8.13 -11.89
C ARG A 168 -6.95 -7.11 -11.17
N HIS A 169 -7.35 -6.66 -9.97
CA HIS A 169 -6.67 -5.60 -9.22
C HIS A 169 -5.97 -6.17 -7.98
N LEU A 170 -6.47 -5.84 -6.78
CA LEU A 170 -5.72 -5.96 -5.52
C LEU A 170 -6.40 -6.90 -4.52
N ARG A 171 -7.08 -7.94 -5.01
CA ARG A 171 -7.77 -8.87 -4.14
C ARG A 171 -6.82 -9.45 -3.10
N GLY A 172 -7.17 -9.29 -1.82
CA GLY A 172 -6.36 -9.83 -0.72
C GLY A 172 -5.22 -8.93 -0.23
N TYR A 173 -5.08 -7.69 -0.73
CA TYR A 173 -3.93 -6.84 -0.39
C TYR A 173 -4.05 -6.12 0.96
N TRP A 174 -5.27 -5.79 1.40
CA TRP A 174 -5.48 -4.98 2.60
C TRP A 174 -5.94 -5.79 3.83
N TYR A 175 -5.21 -6.86 4.08
CA TYR A 175 -5.29 -7.71 5.28
C TYR A 175 -4.02 -7.52 6.12
N ALA A 176 -4.05 -7.76 7.44
CA ALA A 176 -2.91 -7.50 8.32
C ALA A 176 -1.65 -8.30 7.94
N ALA A 177 -1.83 -9.54 7.48
CA ALA A 177 -0.78 -10.40 6.95
C ALA A 177 -1.19 -10.90 5.55
N PRO A 178 -1.11 -10.05 4.50
CA PRO A 178 -1.79 -10.29 3.23
C PRO A 178 -1.04 -11.33 2.38
N PRO A 179 -1.52 -12.59 2.26
CA PRO A 179 -0.79 -13.64 1.53
C PRO A 179 -0.68 -13.32 0.04
N ALA A 180 -1.70 -12.66 -0.52
CA ALA A 180 -1.70 -12.20 -1.90
C ALA A 180 -0.55 -11.23 -2.20
N TYR A 181 -0.26 -10.31 -1.28
CA TYR A 181 0.88 -9.41 -1.38
C TYR A 181 2.21 -10.16 -1.27
N VAL A 182 2.34 -11.09 -0.31
CA VAL A 182 3.59 -11.87 -0.13
C VAL A 182 3.89 -12.67 -1.40
N ARG A 183 2.87 -13.35 -1.96
CA ARG A 183 2.96 -14.03 -3.25
C ARG A 183 3.42 -13.08 -4.36
N ASP A 184 2.79 -11.90 -4.46
CA ASP A 184 3.11 -10.96 -5.55
C ASP A 184 4.50 -10.31 -5.37
N ALA A 185 5.00 -10.18 -4.13
CA ALA A 185 6.39 -9.82 -3.87
C ALA A 185 7.38 -10.92 -4.32
N MET A 186 7.03 -12.20 -4.15
CA MET A 186 7.81 -13.33 -4.68
C MET A 186 7.82 -13.36 -6.21
N VAL A 187 6.66 -13.15 -6.85
CA VAL A 187 6.54 -13.02 -8.31
C VAL A 187 7.42 -11.88 -8.83
N TYR A 188 7.35 -10.71 -8.20
CA TYR A 188 8.22 -9.59 -8.55
C TYR A 188 9.70 -9.92 -8.37
N SER A 189 10.09 -10.54 -7.26
CA SER A 189 11.48 -10.94 -7.00
C SER A 189 12.03 -11.86 -8.10
N ARG A 190 11.21 -12.81 -8.56
CA ARG A 190 11.54 -13.67 -9.70
C ARG A 190 11.73 -12.88 -11.00
N LEU A 191 10.80 -11.97 -11.33
CA LEU A 191 10.91 -11.13 -12.53
C LEU A 191 12.18 -10.25 -12.48
N VAL A 192 12.55 -9.73 -11.32
CA VAL A 192 13.82 -9.00 -11.16
C VAL A 192 15.02 -9.93 -11.37
N GLY A 193 14.98 -11.16 -10.88
CA GLY A 193 16.03 -12.16 -11.14
C GLY A 193 16.19 -12.51 -12.63
N GLU A 194 15.08 -12.53 -13.38
CA GLU A 194 15.07 -12.82 -14.81
C GLU A 194 15.59 -11.64 -15.65
N HIS A 195 15.27 -10.40 -15.28
CA HIS A 195 15.58 -9.21 -16.08
C HIS A 195 16.78 -8.40 -15.59
N PHE A 196 17.08 -8.44 -14.30
CA PHE A 196 18.14 -7.67 -13.64
C PHE A 196 18.94 -8.55 -12.66
N PRO A 197 19.62 -9.62 -13.14
CA PRO A 197 20.27 -10.60 -12.27
C PRO A 197 21.32 -9.99 -11.34
N GLU A 198 22.04 -8.95 -11.78
CA GLU A 198 23.02 -8.23 -10.96
C GLU A 198 22.36 -7.49 -9.79
N VAL A 199 21.22 -6.84 -10.03
CA VAL A 199 20.44 -6.17 -8.97
C VAL A 199 19.86 -7.22 -8.03
N ALA A 200 19.32 -8.32 -8.54
CA ALA A 200 18.82 -9.42 -7.70
C ALA A 200 19.92 -9.99 -6.79
N GLN A 201 21.14 -10.16 -7.32
CA GLN A 201 22.29 -10.61 -6.55
C GLN A 201 22.68 -9.61 -5.46
N LEU A 202 22.73 -8.32 -5.78
CA LEU A 202 22.99 -7.26 -4.80
C LEU A 202 21.97 -7.28 -3.66
N LEU A 203 20.68 -7.34 -3.99
CA LEU A 203 19.60 -7.36 -2.99
C LEU A 203 19.68 -8.59 -2.08
N ALA A 204 20.00 -9.76 -2.67
CA ALA A 204 20.20 -10.99 -1.91
C ALA A 204 21.40 -10.88 -0.96
N GLN A 205 22.54 -10.35 -1.43
CA GLN A 205 23.73 -10.13 -0.60
C GLN A 205 23.48 -9.11 0.52
N ALA A 206 22.64 -8.10 0.26
CA ALA A 206 22.25 -7.10 1.23
C ALA A 206 21.20 -7.60 2.25
N GLY A 207 20.67 -8.81 2.08
CA GLY A 207 19.57 -9.34 2.91
C GLY A 207 18.26 -8.55 2.76
N VAL A 208 18.09 -7.83 1.64
CA VAL A 208 16.93 -6.98 1.39
C VAL A 208 15.85 -7.80 0.68
N ALA A 209 14.91 -8.33 1.46
CA ALA A 209 13.76 -9.05 0.94
C ALA A 209 12.77 -8.10 0.23
N ALA A 210 12.14 -8.58 -0.85
CA ALA A 210 11.17 -7.80 -1.65
C ALA A 210 10.00 -7.28 -0.77
N GLU A 211 9.56 -8.10 0.17
CA GLU A 211 8.48 -7.81 1.11
C GLU A 211 8.75 -6.56 1.96
N ALA A 212 10.00 -6.14 2.13
CA ALA A 212 10.40 -4.99 2.95
C ALA A 212 10.25 -3.63 2.23
N TYR A 213 10.18 -3.61 0.89
CA TYR A 213 10.09 -2.36 0.13
C TYR A 213 8.93 -2.32 -0.87
N VAL A 214 8.55 -3.46 -1.46
CA VAL A 214 7.48 -3.53 -2.47
C VAL A 214 6.13 -3.13 -1.89
N SER A 215 5.90 -3.28 -0.59
CA SER A 215 4.65 -2.85 0.08
C SER A 215 4.30 -1.39 -0.18
N LYS A 216 5.29 -0.51 -0.34
CA LYS A 216 5.07 0.91 -0.65
C LYS A 216 4.50 1.12 -2.06
N TRP A 217 4.84 0.25 -3.00
CA TRP A 217 4.38 0.31 -4.38
C TRP A 217 3.06 -0.45 -4.57
N PHE A 218 2.95 -1.65 -3.97
CA PHE A 218 1.86 -2.59 -4.25
C PHE A 218 0.69 -2.43 -3.29
N VAL A 219 0.94 -2.27 -1.99
CA VAL A 219 -0.12 -2.12 -0.98
C VAL A 219 -0.47 -0.65 -0.75
N GLY A 220 0.55 0.22 -0.76
CA GLY A 220 0.40 1.67 -0.65
C GLY A 220 0.18 2.39 -1.99
N LEU A 221 0.15 1.66 -3.11
CA LEU A 221 -0.11 2.19 -4.47
C LEU A 221 0.72 3.43 -4.81
N CYS A 222 2.00 3.40 -4.43
CA CYS A 222 2.96 4.47 -4.68
C CYS A 222 2.63 5.83 -4.03
N LEU A 223 1.63 5.92 -3.16
CA LEU A 223 1.20 7.20 -2.56
C LEU A 223 2.32 7.95 -1.84
N HIS A 224 3.22 7.22 -1.18
CA HIS A 224 4.34 7.79 -0.45
C HIS A 224 5.66 7.74 -1.23
N VAL A 225 5.60 7.46 -2.53
CA VAL A 225 6.76 7.25 -3.41
C VAL A 225 6.74 8.30 -4.51
N LEU A 226 5.65 8.35 -5.28
CA LEU A 226 5.52 9.26 -6.41
C LEU A 226 5.00 10.64 -5.97
N PRO A 227 5.47 11.74 -6.62
CA PRO A 227 4.79 13.02 -6.55
C PRO A 227 3.40 12.92 -7.19
N PHE A 228 2.44 13.76 -6.77
CA PHE A 228 1.05 13.65 -7.21
C PHE A 228 0.89 13.68 -8.73
N ARG A 229 1.66 14.50 -9.45
CA ARG A 229 1.65 14.51 -10.92
C ARG A 229 1.84 13.12 -11.53
N ALA A 230 2.88 12.41 -11.09
CA ALA A 230 3.17 11.05 -11.54
C ALA A 230 2.19 10.04 -10.95
N LEU A 231 1.78 10.23 -9.68
CA LEU A 231 0.84 9.35 -9.00
C LEU A 231 -0.53 9.31 -9.69
N PHE A 232 -1.05 10.43 -10.20
CA PHE A 232 -2.32 10.44 -10.93
C PHE A 232 -2.23 9.64 -12.24
N ALA A 233 -1.11 9.74 -12.96
CA ALA A 233 -0.85 8.92 -14.14
C ALA A 233 -0.67 7.43 -13.79
N PHE A 234 -0.04 7.13 -12.66
CA PHE A 234 0.06 5.78 -12.11
C PHE A 234 -1.34 5.19 -11.82
N TYR A 235 -2.21 5.94 -11.14
CA TYR A 235 -3.57 5.48 -10.82
C TYR A 235 -4.41 5.27 -12.08
N ALA A 236 -4.32 6.17 -13.08
CA ALA A 236 -5.03 6.00 -14.34
C ALA A 236 -4.64 4.69 -15.04
N GLN A 237 -3.34 4.38 -15.15
CA GLN A 237 -2.85 3.14 -15.75
C GLN A 237 -3.18 1.91 -14.90
N LEU A 238 -3.06 1.99 -13.57
CA LEU A 238 -3.42 0.90 -12.66
C LEU A 238 -4.90 0.53 -12.76
N LEU A 239 -5.78 1.52 -12.78
CA LEU A 239 -7.23 1.29 -12.85
C LEU A 239 -7.62 0.78 -14.24
N GLU A 240 -6.96 1.27 -15.29
CA GLU A 240 -7.20 0.84 -16.66
C GLU A 240 -6.67 -0.57 -16.93
N GLU A 241 -5.46 -0.92 -16.49
CA GLU A 241 -4.77 -2.19 -16.82
C GLU A 241 -4.88 -3.26 -15.73
N GLY A 242 -4.95 -2.86 -14.46
CA GLY A 242 -4.99 -3.76 -13.31
C GLY A 242 -3.61 -4.18 -12.80
N ALA A 243 -3.55 -5.34 -12.16
CA ALA A 243 -2.37 -5.85 -11.47
C ALA A 243 -1.11 -5.99 -12.36
N PRO A 244 -1.18 -6.37 -13.66
CA PRO A 244 0.03 -6.44 -14.50
C PRO A 244 0.82 -5.13 -14.52
N PHE A 245 0.12 -4.00 -14.52
CA PHE A 245 0.76 -2.68 -14.50
C PHE A 245 1.65 -2.47 -13.27
N LEU A 246 1.29 -3.02 -12.09
CA LEU A 246 2.15 -2.91 -10.91
C LEU A 246 3.52 -3.57 -11.13
N PHE A 247 3.54 -4.73 -11.79
CA PHE A 247 4.78 -5.45 -12.11
C PHE A 247 5.57 -4.70 -13.19
N LYS A 248 4.92 -4.19 -14.23
CA LYS A 248 5.54 -3.36 -15.26
C LYS A 248 6.17 -2.10 -14.68
N PHE A 249 5.43 -1.40 -13.82
CA PHE A 249 5.93 -0.24 -13.10
C PHE A 249 7.14 -0.59 -12.24
N ALA A 250 7.09 -1.67 -11.47
CA ALA A 250 8.19 -2.07 -10.60
C ALA A 250 9.45 -2.47 -11.38
N LEU A 251 9.31 -3.19 -12.50
CA LEU A 251 10.44 -3.51 -13.39
C LEU A 251 11.02 -2.25 -14.04
N SER A 252 10.16 -1.31 -14.44
CA SER A 252 10.58 -0.01 -14.94
C SER A 252 11.33 0.82 -13.88
N LEU A 253 10.86 0.80 -12.63
CA LEU A 253 11.55 1.44 -11.51
C LEU A 253 12.95 0.86 -11.35
N VAL A 254 13.10 -0.47 -11.37
CA VAL A 254 14.42 -1.12 -11.30
C VAL A 254 15.27 -0.72 -12.52
N ARG A 255 14.72 -0.71 -13.74
CA ARG A 255 15.44 -0.27 -14.95
C ARG A 255 16.10 1.11 -14.78
N HIS A 256 15.35 2.07 -14.24
CA HIS A 256 15.83 3.45 -14.09
C HIS A 256 16.70 3.68 -12.86
N THR A 257 16.61 2.80 -11.86
CA THR A 257 17.40 2.89 -10.62
C THR A 257 18.59 1.93 -10.58
N SER A 258 18.71 1.02 -11.54
CA SER A 258 19.73 -0.06 -11.56
C SER A 258 21.15 0.48 -11.41
N SER A 259 21.52 1.52 -12.15
CA SER A 259 22.87 2.10 -12.05
C SER A 259 23.16 2.66 -10.66
N ALA A 260 22.18 3.28 -10.01
CA ALA A 260 22.33 3.79 -8.65
C ALA A 260 22.39 2.64 -7.63
N LEU A 261 21.56 1.61 -7.79
CA LEU A 261 21.57 0.41 -6.95
C LEU A 261 22.93 -0.31 -7.03
N LEU A 262 23.45 -0.56 -8.23
CA LEU A 262 24.71 -1.27 -8.44
C LEU A 262 25.95 -0.46 -7.97
N ALA A 263 25.80 0.84 -7.73
CA ALA A 263 26.83 1.65 -7.09
C ALA A 263 26.86 1.49 -5.56
N CYS A 264 25.81 0.92 -4.95
CA CYS A 264 25.75 0.67 -3.52
C CYS A 264 26.58 -0.55 -3.12
N LYS A 265 27.07 -0.55 -1.88
CA LYS A 265 27.64 -1.75 -1.26
C LYS A 265 26.50 -2.60 -0.70
N PRO A 266 26.58 -3.94 -0.72
CA PRO A 266 25.57 -4.81 -0.09
C PRO A 266 25.32 -4.50 1.39
N THR A 267 26.33 -4.00 2.11
CA THR A 267 26.21 -3.60 3.53
C THR A 267 25.42 -2.30 3.74
N ASP A 268 25.15 -1.53 2.69
CA ASP A 268 24.44 -0.24 2.76
C ASP A 268 22.96 -0.40 2.41
N ALA A 269 22.24 -1.16 3.23
CA ALA A 269 20.81 -1.37 3.05
C ALA A 269 20.01 -0.06 3.10
N SER A 270 20.47 0.95 3.84
CA SER A 270 19.82 2.26 3.94
C SER A 270 19.73 2.94 2.58
N SER A 271 20.85 3.07 1.88
CA SER A 271 20.88 3.69 0.55
C SER A 271 20.07 2.89 -0.47
N ILE A 272 20.14 1.55 -0.39
CA ILE A 272 19.33 0.66 -1.24
C ILE A 272 17.83 0.92 -1.02
N PHE A 273 17.37 0.98 0.23
CA PHE A 273 15.97 1.29 0.53
C PHE A 273 15.57 2.69 0.09
N ALA A 274 16.44 3.69 0.26
CA ALA A 274 16.17 5.05 -0.20
C ALA A 274 15.99 5.10 -1.73
N ILE A 275 16.82 4.36 -2.47
CA ILE A 275 16.70 4.27 -3.93
C ILE A 275 15.41 3.56 -4.36
N LEU A 276 15.13 2.38 -3.80
CA LEU A 276 13.92 1.63 -4.12
C LEU A 276 12.65 2.42 -3.76
N ARG A 277 12.67 3.19 -2.68
CA ARG A 277 11.52 4.00 -2.27
C ARG A 277 11.40 5.33 -3.01
N LEU A 278 12.30 5.61 -3.97
CA LEU A 278 12.44 6.91 -4.63
C LEU A 278 12.41 8.05 -3.61
N ASP A 279 13.24 7.91 -2.56
CA ASP A 279 13.24 8.84 -1.43
C ASP A 279 13.40 10.29 -1.93
N PRO A 280 12.58 11.24 -1.44
CA PRO A 280 12.60 12.62 -1.91
C PRO A 280 13.97 13.32 -1.80
N ALA A 281 14.83 12.86 -0.88
CA ALA A 281 16.19 13.38 -0.74
C ALA A 281 17.09 13.03 -1.94
N LEU A 282 16.81 11.91 -2.61
CA LEU A 282 17.54 11.45 -3.81
C LEU A 282 16.76 11.77 -5.10
N TYR A 283 15.44 11.69 -5.04
CA TYR A 283 14.53 11.85 -6.18
C TYR A 283 13.45 12.89 -5.82
N PRO A 284 13.78 14.20 -5.88
CA PRO A 284 12.84 15.28 -5.59
C PRO A 284 11.60 15.22 -6.51
N ASP A 285 10.57 15.99 -6.17
CA ASP A 285 9.26 15.94 -6.86
C ASP A 285 9.30 16.25 -8.35
N ASP A 286 10.28 17.07 -8.77
CA ASP A 286 10.51 17.46 -10.16
C ASP A 286 11.50 16.54 -10.89
N HIS A 287 12.02 15.50 -10.23
CA HIS A 287 12.98 14.59 -10.82
C HIS A 287 12.36 13.82 -11.99
N ALA A 288 13.02 13.86 -13.16
CA ALA A 288 12.50 13.29 -14.41
C ALA A 288 12.27 11.76 -14.36
N VAL A 289 12.90 11.06 -13.41
CA VAL A 289 12.73 9.61 -13.23
C VAL A 289 11.27 9.20 -13.00
N HIS A 290 10.47 10.05 -12.33
CA HIS A 290 9.09 9.70 -11.99
C HIS A 290 8.25 9.51 -13.26
N ASP A 291 8.43 10.37 -14.25
CA ASP A 291 7.76 10.25 -15.56
C ASP A 291 8.39 9.13 -16.38
N ALA A 292 9.73 9.04 -16.41
CA ALA A 292 10.43 8.04 -17.21
C ALA A 292 10.04 6.60 -16.81
N ILE A 293 9.86 6.34 -15.52
CA ILE A 293 9.39 5.05 -15.01
C ILE A 293 7.99 4.73 -15.58
N LEU A 294 7.07 5.69 -15.55
CA LEU A 294 5.70 5.49 -16.03
C LEU A 294 5.63 5.34 -17.55
N GLU A 295 6.38 6.14 -18.31
CA GLU A 295 6.42 6.08 -19.76
C GLU A 295 6.94 4.73 -20.27
N THR A 296 8.03 4.25 -19.66
CA THR A 296 8.67 2.99 -20.05
C THR A 296 8.07 1.76 -19.37
N ALA A 297 7.07 1.92 -18.49
CA ALA A 297 6.32 0.79 -17.94
C ALA A 297 5.62 -0.01 -19.05
N SER A 298 5.09 0.69 -20.06
CA SER A 298 4.39 0.07 -21.20
C SER A 298 5.29 -0.78 -22.10
N ASP A 299 6.62 -0.59 -22.06
CA ASP A 299 7.59 -1.39 -22.82
C ASP A 299 7.59 -2.86 -22.35
N TRP A 300 7.30 -3.09 -21.07
CA TRP A 300 7.38 -4.41 -20.44
C TRP A 300 6.24 -5.31 -20.90
N GLN A 301 6.62 -6.44 -21.49
CA GLN A 301 5.68 -7.47 -21.95
C GLN A 301 5.26 -8.39 -20.80
N VAL A 302 4.49 -7.85 -19.86
CA VAL A 302 3.90 -8.59 -18.75
C VAL A 302 2.40 -8.68 -18.97
N SER A 303 1.89 -9.89 -19.15
CA SER A 303 0.47 -10.15 -19.42
C SER A 303 -0.27 -10.72 -18.20
N ASP A 304 -1.60 -10.59 -18.17
CA ASP A 304 -2.45 -11.22 -17.15
C ASP A 304 -2.21 -12.74 -17.06
N VAL A 305 -2.02 -13.40 -18.21
CA VAL A 305 -1.78 -14.86 -18.27
C VAL A 305 -0.46 -15.22 -17.61
N GLN A 306 0.60 -14.48 -17.91
CA GLN A 306 1.91 -14.69 -17.30
C GLN A 306 1.85 -14.45 -15.79
N ILE A 307 1.21 -13.36 -15.34
CA ILE A 307 1.07 -13.06 -13.91
C ILE A 307 0.24 -14.13 -13.21
N ALA A 308 -0.87 -14.60 -13.80
CA ALA A 308 -1.66 -15.68 -13.22
C ALA A 308 -0.86 -16.98 -13.07
N GLN A 309 -0.05 -17.34 -14.08
CA GLN A 309 0.82 -18.50 -14.00
C GLN A 309 1.88 -18.35 -12.90
N LEU A 310 2.60 -17.23 -12.89
CA LEU A 310 3.63 -16.97 -11.87
C LEU A 310 3.03 -16.95 -10.46
N ARG A 311 1.84 -16.35 -10.30
CA ARG A 311 1.10 -16.37 -9.03
C ARG A 311 0.83 -17.78 -8.57
N ALA A 312 0.29 -18.65 -9.43
CA ALA A 312 0.02 -20.04 -9.07
C ALA A 312 1.29 -20.80 -8.66
N GLU A 313 2.40 -20.59 -9.37
CA GLU A 313 3.70 -21.21 -9.06
C GLU A 313 4.26 -20.73 -7.72
N GLU A 314 4.24 -19.42 -7.44
CA GLU A 314 4.76 -18.86 -6.19
C GLU A 314 3.83 -19.09 -4.99
N GLU A 315 2.52 -19.16 -5.21
CA GLU A 315 1.52 -19.49 -4.18
C GLU A 315 1.70 -20.93 -3.67
N ALA A 316 1.91 -21.89 -4.57
CA ALA A 316 2.21 -23.26 -4.19
C ALA A 316 3.50 -23.37 -3.34
N LYS A 317 4.54 -22.57 -3.65
CA LYS A 317 5.76 -22.53 -2.85
C LYS A 317 5.53 -21.88 -1.48
N LEU A 318 4.75 -20.81 -1.44
CA LEU A 318 4.40 -20.11 -0.20
C LEU A 318 3.62 -21.05 0.73
N ASP A 319 2.64 -21.77 0.21
CA ASP A 319 1.84 -22.73 0.98
C ASP A 319 2.70 -23.84 1.58
N LEU A 320 3.63 -24.41 0.79
CA LEU A 320 4.58 -25.40 1.27
C LEU A 320 5.48 -24.84 2.38
N LYS A 321 5.96 -23.59 2.23
CA LYS A 321 6.77 -22.91 3.25
C LYS A 321 5.96 -22.71 4.53
N MET A 322 4.74 -22.21 4.43
CA MET A 322 3.86 -21.97 5.58
C MET A 322 3.46 -23.28 6.27
N ALA A 323 3.23 -24.37 5.54
CA ALA A 323 2.95 -25.68 6.12
C ALA A 323 4.15 -26.20 6.94
N ARG A 324 5.37 -26.04 6.42
CA ARG A 324 6.60 -26.42 7.16
C ARG A 324 6.79 -25.59 8.43
N VAL A 325 6.54 -24.29 8.36
CA VAL A 325 6.62 -23.40 9.53
C VAL A 325 5.60 -23.84 10.60
N ARG A 326 4.34 -24.07 10.22
CA ARG A 326 3.31 -24.55 11.15
C ARG A 326 3.64 -25.92 11.76
N GLU A 327 4.22 -26.82 10.96
CA GLU A 327 4.66 -28.13 11.47
C GLU A 327 5.81 -27.99 12.47
N ALA A 328 6.78 -27.12 12.19
CA ALA A 328 7.89 -26.85 13.09
C ALA A 328 7.41 -26.18 14.39
N GLU A 329 6.51 -25.20 14.30
CA GLU A 329 5.88 -24.55 15.46
C GLU A 329 5.10 -25.56 16.32
N ARG A 330 4.35 -26.49 15.68
CA ARG A 330 3.63 -27.55 16.40
C ARG A 330 4.60 -28.48 17.13
N LYS A 331 5.68 -28.92 16.48
CA LYS A 331 6.69 -29.79 17.11
C LYS A 331 7.38 -29.10 18.29
N LEU A 332 7.67 -27.80 18.17
CA LEU A 332 8.25 -27.03 19.26
C LEU A 332 7.28 -26.91 20.44
N ALA A 333 6.00 -26.64 20.18
CA ALA A 333 4.96 -26.59 21.22
C ALA A 333 4.71 -27.95 21.91
N GLU A 334 4.85 -29.06 21.17
CA GLU A 334 4.81 -30.42 21.73
C GLU A 334 6.02 -30.71 22.63
N GLN A 335 7.20 -30.15 22.32
CA GLN A 335 8.42 -30.28 23.12
C GLN A 335 8.42 -29.39 24.37
N ASP A 336 7.92 -28.15 24.28
CA ASP A 336 7.75 -27.26 25.45
C ASP A 336 6.62 -27.74 26.39
N GLY A 337 5.70 -28.57 25.88
CA GLY A 337 4.61 -29.18 26.66
C GLY A 337 4.99 -30.47 27.38
N SER A 338 6.10 -31.11 27.00
CA SER A 338 6.72 -32.18 27.79
C SER A 338 7.70 -31.53 28.76
N ASP A 339 7.28 -31.40 30.02
CA ASP A 339 8.12 -31.03 31.15
C ASP A 339 9.10 -32.21 31.41
N ASP A 340 10.07 -32.41 30.50
CA ASP A 340 11.26 -33.17 30.79
C ASP A 340 12.08 -32.28 31.74
N GLU A 341 11.79 -32.48 33.03
CA GLU A 341 12.56 -32.02 34.17
C GLU A 341 14.06 -32.13 33.81
N ILE A 342 14.69 -30.98 33.54
CA ILE A 342 16.13 -30.92 33.35
C ILE A 342 16.73 -31.19 34.74
N GLU A 343 16.91 -32.46 35.09
CA GLU A 343 17.79 -32.87 36.17
C GLU A 343 19.21 -32.49 35.74
N PHE A 344 19.64 -31.31 36.17
CA PHE A 344 21.06 -31.04 36.32
C PHE A 344 21.57 -31.99 37.39
N SER A 345 22.16 -33.11 36.99
CA SER A 345 22.94 -33.93 37.91
C SER A 345 24.18 -33.13 38.31
N ASP A 346 24.09 -32.44 39.44
CA ASP A 346 25.24 -31.93 40.19
C ASP A 346 26.01 -33.14 40.77
N ASP A 347 26.60 -33.95 39.89
CA ASP A 347 27.64 -34.92 40.24
C ASP A 347 29.00 -34.35 39.80
N GLU A 348 29.36 -33.18 40.32
CA GLU A 348 30.77 -32.84 40.52
C GLU A 348 31.19 -33.44 41.86
N GLU A 349 31.52 -34.74 41.86
CA GLU A 349 32.32 -35.31 42.94
C GLU A 349 33.65 -34.55 43.00
N ASP A 350 33.97 -34.05 44.20
CA ASP A 350 35.21 -33.37 44.58
C ASP A 350 36.45 -34.20 44.20
N GLU A 351 36.91 -34.13 42.93
CA GLU A 351 38.22 -34.65 42.54
C GLU A 351 39.31 -33.70 43.06
N ASP A 352 40.15 -34.20 43.97
CA ASP A 352 41.32 -33.51 44.51
C ASP A 352 42.17 -32.92 43.36
N PRO A 353 42.39 -31.58 43.32
CA PRO A 353 43.14 -30.92 42.26
C PRO A 353 44.53 -31.52 42.00
N GLU A 354 45.17 -32.11 43.01
CA GLU A 354 46.48 -32.77 42.82
C GLU A 354 46.39 -34.05 41.99
N GLU A 355 45.29 -34.80 42.07
CA GLU A 355 45.11 -36.05 41.34
C GLU A 355 44.80 -35.79 39.85
N ARG A 356 44.03 -34.73 39.57
CA ARG A 356 43.77 -34.23 38.22
C ARG A 356 45.05 -33.77 37.52
N LEU A 357 45.95 -33.10 38.24
CA LEU A 357 47.26 -32.68 37.72
C LEU A 357 48.20 -33.86 37.45
N ARG A 358 48.20 -34.89 38.30
CA ARG A 358 48.99 -36.12 38.07
C ARG A 358 48.53 -36.90 36.84
N ARG A 359 47.21 -36.98 36.58
CA ARG A 359 46.67 -37.60 35.36
C ARG A 359 47.09 -36.86 34.09
N LEU A 360 47.06 -35.52 34.11
CA LEU A 360 47.46 -34.70 32.96
C LEU A 360 48.96 -34.80 32.66
N ALA A 361 49.80 -34.97 33.69
CA ALA A 361 51.25 -35.14 33.53
C ALA A 361 51.67 -36.54 33.05
N ALA A 362 50.85 -37.57 33.26
CA ALA A 362 51.15 -38.95 32.84
C ALA A 362 50.80 -39.23 31.36
N ASN A 363 50.05 -38.34 30.71
CA ASN A 363 49.57 -38.49 29.34
C ASN A 363 50.35 -37.65 28.30
N ASN A 364 51.54 -37.14 28.67
CA ASN A 364 52.43 -36.39 27.77
C ASN A 364 53.80 -37.07 27.62
#